data_AF-A0A920VI62-F1
#
_entry.id   AF-A0A920VI62-F1
#
_cell.length_a   1.000
_cell.length_b   1.000
_cell.length_c   1.000
_cell.angle_alpha   90.00
_cell.angle_beta   90.00
_cell.angle_gamma   90.00
#
_symmetry.space_group_name_H-M   'P 1'
#
loop_
_entity.id
_entity.type
_entity.pdbx_description
1 polymer ?
#
loop_
_entity_poly.entity_id
_entity_poly.type
_entity_poly.pdbx_seq_one_letter_code
_entity_poly.pdbx_strand_id
1 'polypeptide(L)' 'MGKIKHPETLHDGIENAPKAFMGLFKGDNLGKMLVRLTPDDS' A
#
# COMPACT_ATOMS: atom_id res chain seq x y z
N MET A 1 -10.89 8.96 -20.68
CA MET A 1 -10.51 9.91 -19.60
C MET A 1 -9.34 9.31 -18.84
N GLY A 2 -8.28 10.09 -18.61
CA GLY A 2 -6.98 9.59 -18.14
C GLY A 2 -6.96 9.27 -16.66
N LYS A 3 -6.49 8.07 -16.29
CA LYS A 3 -6.20 7.71 -14.90
C LYS A 3 -4.89 8.40 -14.49
N ILE A 4 -4.96 9.32 -13.53
CA ILE A 4 -3.77 9.93 -12.95
C ILE A 4 -3.10 8.85 -12.08
N LYS A 5 -1.91 8.37 -12.50
CA LYS A 5 -1.11 7.43 -11.70
C LYS A 5 -0.31 8.22 -10.67
N HIS A 6 -0.61 8.00 -9.39
CA HIS A 6 0.22 8.47 -8.28
C HIS A 6 1.14 7.33 -7.82
N PRO A 7 2.33 7.63 -7.28
CA PRO A 7 3.17 6.61 -6.67
C PRO A 7 2.51 6.05 -5.41
N GLU A 8 2.50 4.72 -5.33
CA GLU A 8 1.89 3.95 -4.23
C GLU A 8 2.82 2.80 -3.85
N THR A 9 2.82 2.44 -2.57
CA THR A 9 3.50 1.27 -2.01
C THR A 9 2.43 0.28 -1.56
N LEU A 10 2.39 -0.91 -2.19
CA LEU A 10 1.36 -1.92 -1.92
C LEU A 10 1.93 -3.09 -1.12
N HIS A 11 1.20 -3.52 -0.09
CA HIS A 11 1.45 -4.75 0.65
C HIS A 11 0.24 -5.68 0.52
N ASP A 12 0.48 -6.95 0.19
CA ASP A 12 -0.57 -7.95 0.07
C ASP A 12 -0.79 -8.71 1.37
N GLY A 13 -2.05 -8.87 1.78
CA GLY A 13 -2.43 -9.61 2.98
C GLY A 13 -2.36 -8.80 4.27
N ILE A 14 -3.33 -9.02 5.16
CA ILE A 14 -3.43 -8.33 6.45
C ILE A 14 -2.23 -8.61 7.36
N GLU A 15 -1.59 -9.76 7.20
CA GLU A 15 -0.39 -10.16 7.93
C GLU A 15 0.79 -9.17 7.76
N ASN A 16 0.80 -8.42 6.65
CA ASN A 16 1.80 -7.40 6.38
C ASN A 16 1.49 -6.04 7.01
N ALA A 17 0.29 -5.82 7.53
CA ALA A 17 -0.11 -4.55 8.13
C ALA A 17 0.80 -4.08 9.29
N PRO A 18 1.24 -4.93 10.23
CA PRO A 18 2.15 -4.51 11.29
C PRO A 18 3.50 -4.04 10.73
N LYS A 19 4.04 -4.73 9.74
CA LYS A 19 5.31 -4.37 9.09
C LYS A 19 5.19 -3.08 8.29
N ALA A 20 4.11 -2.95 7.50
CA ALA A 20 3.80 -1.76 6.72
C ALA A 20 3.67 -0.53 7.65
N PHE A 21 2.93 -0.66 8.75
CA PHE A 21 2.78 0.41 9.74
C PHE A 21 4.12 0.87 10.34
N MET A 22 5.02 -0.06 10.66
CA MET A 22 6.37 0.30 11.13
C MET A 22 7.21 1.00 10.05
N GLY A 23 7.11 0.55 8.80
CA GLY A 23 7.79 1.18 7.65
C GLY A 23 7.33 2.62 7.40
N LEU A 24 6.07 2.93 7.70
CA LEU A 24 5.52 4.29 7.58
C LEU A 24 6.31 5.32 8.40
N PHE A 25 6.71 4.97 9.61
CA PHE A 25 7.48 5.87 10.49
C PHE A 25 8.97 5.89 10.17
N LYS A 26 9.46 4.93 9.37
CA LYS A 26 10.85 4.88 8.88
C LYS A 26 11.04 5.62 7.56
N GLY A 27 9.95 5.95 6.87
CA GLY A 27 10.00 6.54 5.53
C GLY A 27 10.24 5.51 4.43
N ASP A 28 9.89 4.24 4.66
CA ASP A 28 10.12 3.14 3.71
C ASP A 28 9.14 3.14 2.52
N ASN A 29 8.09 3.98 2.55
CA ASN A 29 7.08 4.08 1.49
C ASN A 29 7.26 5.31 0.59
N LEU A 30 7.06 5.09 -0.71
CA LEU A 30 6.91 6.15 -1.72
C LEU A 30 5.44 6.47 -1.91
N GLY A 31 5.05 7.70 -1.58
CA GLY A 31 3.67 8.16 -1.71
C GLY A 31 2.74 7.44 -0.73
N LYS A 32 1.55 7.03 -1.20
CA LYS A 32 0.55 6.37 -0.35
C LYS A 32 0.95 4.93 -0.07
N MET A 33 0.74 4.47 1.16
CA MET A 33 0.89 3.06 1.54
C MET A 33 -0.48 2.40 1.63
N LEU A 34 -0.64 1.23 1.02
CA LEU A 34 -1.88 0.44 1.02
C LEU A 34 -1.61 -1.01 1.41
N VAL A 35 -2.52 -1.59 2.20
CA VAL A 35 -2.53 -3.03 2.49
C VAL A 35 -3.77 -3.63 1.84
N ARG A 36 -3.57 -4.52 0.87
CA ARG A 36 -4.63 -5.20 0.13
C ARG A 36 -5.09 -6.44 0.88
N LEU A 37 -6.37 -6.47 1.22
CA LEU A 37 -6.98 -7.58 1.98
C LEU A 37 -7.54 -8.67 1.06
N THR A 38 -8.02 -8.28 -0.11
CA THR A 38 -8.60 -9.15 -1.13
C THR A 38 -8.18 -8.65 -2.52
N PRO A 39 -8.07 -9.53 -3.54
CA PRO A 39 -7.86 -9.09 -4.91
C PRO A 39 -8.92 -8.08 -5.36
N ASP A 40 -8.51 -7.09 -6.16
CA ASP A 40 -9.40 -6.08 -6.75
C ASP A 40 -10.19 -6.67 -7.93
N ASP A 41 -11.09 -7.62 -7.63
CA ASP A 41 -12.10 -8.17 -8.56
C ASP A 41 -13.50 -7.89 -7.97
N SER A 42 -13.88 -6.61 -7.91
CA SER A 42 -15.23 -6.16 -7.52
C SER A 42 -15.68 -4.98 -8.37
#